data_AF-A0AAD3DF41-F1
#
_entry.id   AF-A0AAD3DF41-F1
#
_cell.length_a   1.000
_cell.length_b   1.000
_cell.length_c   1.000
_cell.angle_alpha   90.00
_cell.angle_beta   90.00
_cell.angle_gamma   90.00
#
_symmetry.space_group_name_H-M   'P 1'
#
loop_
_entity.id
_entity.type
_entity.pdbx_description
1 polymer ?
#
loop_
_entity_poly.entity_id
_entity_poly.type
_entity_poly.pdbx_seq_one_letter_code
_entity_poly.pdbx_strand_id
1 'polypeptide(L)'
;LELRAGRAAEEAAERELAEGAEQLARVGDPGALQRQLAALGEQRDALRSRQDVLRGQQQAAQQAAQRAQGELNDAKYRDIHKRYASQQVAVKTTELALSDLDKYYKALEKALLVFHSSKMADINKVVKELWQKTYRGQDIDYIQIKADTEGAGTRSYNYRVVMYSGSAELEMRGRCSAGQKVLACLIIRLALAETFCLNCGILALDEPTTNLDAENSASLARALKSLMESRAGQENFQLIVITHDEAFATLIGSREVADSLWRVTKDPATQHTLVTPEALRD
;
A
#
# COMPACT_ATOMS: atom_id res chain seq x y z
N LEU A 1 47.24 -106.74 -84.93
CA LEU A 1 46.22 -106.74 -83.85
C LEU A 1 46.49 -105.67 -82.78
N GLU A 2 47.71 -105.15 -82.66
CA GLU A 2 48.07 -104.12 -81.65
C GLU A 2 47.57 -102.69 -81.95
N LEU A 3 47.35 -102.33 -83.22
CA LEU A 3 46.84 -100.99 -83.60
C LEU A 3 45.36 -100.74 -83.22
N ARG A 4 44.55 -101.80 -83.02
CA ARG A 4 43.14 -101.67 -82.57
C ARG A 4 43.03 -101.58 -81.05
N ALA A 5 43.97 -102.16 -80.30
CA ALA A 5 44.01 -102.06 -78.84
C ALA A 5 44.44 -100.66 -78.38
N GLY A 6 45.38 -100.02 -79.10
CA GLY A 6 45.79 -98.63 -78.81
C GLY A 6 44.65 -97.61 -78.97
N ARG A 7 43.87 -97.71 -80.06
CA ARG A 7 42.72 -96.82 -80.29
C ARG A 7 41.61 -96.96 -79.25
N ALA A 8 41.34 -98.19 -78.79
CA ALA A 8 40.32 -98.42 -77.78
C ALA A 8 40.75 -97.88 -76.40
N ALA A 9 42.05 -97.95 -76.07
CA ALA A 9 42.59 -97.36 -74.85
C ALA A 9 42.62 -95.82 -74.91
N GLU A 10 42.88 -95.26 -76.10
CA GLU A 10 42.84 -93.82 -76.36
C GLU A 10 41.41 -93.27 -76.25
N GLU A 11 40.42 -93.94 -76.87
CA GLU A 11 39.00 -93.59 -76.75
C GLU A 11 38.46 -93.75 -75.31
N ALA A 12 38.97 -94.73 -74.54
CA ALA A 12 38.61 -94.91 -73.14
C ALA A 12 39.20 -93.80 -72.25
N ALA A 13 40.47 -93.41 -72.48
CA ALA A 13 41.09 -92.30 -71.77
C ALA A 13 40.44 -90.96 -72.12
N GLU A 14 40.03 -90.76 -73.38
CA GLU A 14 39.26 -89.57 -73.79
C GLU A 14 37.88 -89.51 -73.13
N ARG A 15 37.21 -90.67 -72.96
CA ARG A 15 35.93 -90.73 -72.23
C ARG A 15 36.10 -90.47 -70.74
N GLU A 16 37.13 -91.02 -70.10
CA GLU A 16 37.42 -90.73 -68.68
C GLU A 16 37.83 -89.27 -68.47
N LEU A 17 38.57 -88.67 -69.41
CA LEU A 17 38.86 -87.24 -69.40
C LEU A 17 37.60 -86.39 -69.61
N ALA A 18 36.69 -86.80 -70.48
CA ALA A 18 35.42 -86.12 -70.71
C ALA A 18 34.49 -86.21 -69.49
N GLU A 19 34.39 -87.37 -68.85
CA GLU A 19 33.62 -87.57 -67.62
C GLU A 19 34.25 -86.82 -66.43
N GLY A 20 35.59 -86.80 -66.33
CA GLY A 20 36.33 -86.01 -65.35
C GLY A 20 36.13 -84.50 -65.54
N ALA A 21 36.10 -84.03 -66.79
CA ALA A 21 35.82 -82.64 -67.14
C ALA A 21 34.35 -82.24 -66.87
N GLU A 22 33.41 -83.16 -67.06
CA GLU A 22 31.97 -82.94 -66.80
C GLU A 22 31.67 -82.91 -65.28
N GLN A 23 32.36 -83.72 -64.49
CA GLN A 23 32.31 -83.63 -63.01
C GLN A 23 32.95 -82.33 -62.49
N LEU A 24 34.04 -81.87 -63.12
CA LEU A 24 34.63 -80.54 -62.86
C LEU A 24 33.71 -79.38 -63.27
N ALA A 25 32.81 -79.59 -64.24
CA ALA A 25 31.84 -78.59 -64.68
C ALA A 25 30.60 -78.52 -63.78
N ARG A 26 30.21 -79.62 -63.12
CA ARG A 26 29.09 -79.67 -62.16
C ARG A 26 29.42 -79.04 -60.81
N VAL A 27 30.66 -79.18 -60.35
CA VAL A 27 31.20 -78.35 -59.28
C VAL A 27 31.65 -77.06 -59.95
N GLY A 28 30.72 -76.12 -60.18
CA GLY A 28 31.02 -74.86 -60.87
C GLY A 28 32.31 -74.23 -60.33
N ASP A 29 33.10 -73.55 -61.21
CA ASP A 29 34.48 -73.08 -60.96
C ASP A 29 34.82 -73.05 -59.46
N PRO A 30 35.60 -74.01 -58.94
CA PRO A 30 35.96 -74.08 -57.53
C PRO A 30 36.49 -72.73 -57.02
N GLY A 31 37.19 -71.97 -57.88
CA GLY A 31 37.65 -70.62 -57.59
C GLY A 31 36.54 -69.57 -57.52
N ALA A 32 35.44 -69.72 -58.26
CA ALA A 32 34.26 -68.85 -58.15
C ALA A 32 33.47 -69.09 -56.85
N LEU A 33 33.30 -70.35 -56.45
CA LEU A 33 32.68 -70.72 -55.17
C LEU A 33 33.53 -70.29 -53.97
N GLN A 34 34.86 -70.42 -54.06
CA GLN A 34 35.79 -69.90 -53.04
C GLN A 34 35.76 -68.37 -52.96
N ARG A 35 35.66 -67.67 -54.10
CA ARG A 35 35.49 -66.21 -54.15
C ARG A 35 34.15 -65.77 -53.53
N GLN A 36 33.06 -66.49 -53.78
CA GLN A 36 31.77 -66.22 -53.15
C GLN A 36 31.79 -66.46 -51.62
N LEU A 37 32.41 -67.54 -51.17
CA LEU A 37 32.58 -67.82 -49.74
C LEU A 37 33.44 -66.76 -49.05
N ALA A 38 34.52 -66.31 -49.70
CA ALA A 38 35.35 -65.22 -49.21
C ALA A 38 34.56 -63.90 -49.13
N ALA A 39 33.80 -63.55 -50.17
CA ALA A 39 32.97 -62.34 -50.20
C ALA A 39 31.85 -62.35 -49.14
N LEU A 40 31.20 -63.51 -48.94
CA LEU A 40 30.20 -63.69 -47.87
C LEU A 40 30.85 -63.65 -46.48
N GLY A 41 32.08 -64.16 -46.34
CA GLY A 41 32.89 -64.03 -45.12
C GLY A 41 33.21 -62.57 -44.79
N GLU A 42 33.66 -61.79 -45.77
CA GLU A 42 33.90 -60.36 -45.62
C GLU A 42 32.62 -59.59 -45.28
N GLN A 43 31.49 -59.89 -45.94
CA GLN A 43 30.21 -59.29 -45.60
C GLN A 43 29.75 -59.63 -44.18
N ARG A 44 29.92 -60.89 -43.75
CA ARG A 44 29.62 -61.31 -42.38
C ARG A 44 30.49 -60.54 -41.38
N ASP A 45 31.78 -60.41 -41.64
CA ASP A 45 32.71 -59.75 -40.72
C ASP A 45 32.48 -58.23 -40.67
N ALA A 46 32.11 -57.62 -41.80
CA ALA A 46 31.66 -56.23 -41.87
C ALA A 46 30.35 -56.00 -41.09
N LEU A 47 29.36 -56.89 -41.23
CA LEU A 47 28.11 -56.83 -40.48
C LEU A 47 28.34 -57.04 -38.98
N ARG A 48 29.25 -57.94 -38.60
CA ARG A 48 29.63 -58.21 -37.21
C ARG A 48 30.32 -57.00 -36.59
N SER A 49 31.28 -56.40 -37.30
CA SER A 49 31.93 -55.15 -36.87
C SER A 49 30.91 -54.02 -36.68
N ARG A 50 29.96 -53.87 -37.61
CA ARG A 50 28.88 -52.88 -37.47
C ARG A 50 27.97 -53.17 -36.28
N GLN A 51 27.67 -54.44 -36.02
CA GLN A 51 26.89 -54.87 -34.85
C GLN A 51 27.62 -54.54 -33.54
N ASP A 52 28.93 -54.77 -33.48
CA ASP A 52 29.75 -54.47 -32.30
C ASP A 52 29.83 -52.97 -32.02
N VAL A 53 29.97 -52.14 -33.07
CA VAL A 53 29.91 -50.66 -32.96
C VAL A 53 28.54 -50.20 -32.45
N LEU A 54 27.45 -50.71 -33.02
CA LEU A 54 26.09 -50.35 -32.60
C LEU A 54 25.80 -50.79 -31.15
N ARG A 55 26.31 -51.96 -30.74
CA ARG A 55 26.25 -52.42 -29.34
C ARG A 55 26.99 -51.47 -28.41
N GLY A 56 28.21 -51.07 -28.76
CA GLY A 56 28.98 -50.10 -27.99
C GLY A 56 28.25 -48.76 -27.83
N GLN A 57 27.66 -48.25 -28.92
CA GLN A 57 26.85 -47.03 -28.90
C GLN A 57 25.60 -47.17 -28.03
N GLN A 58 24.87 -48.28 -28.14
CA GLN A 58 23.70 -48.57 -27.31
C GLN A 58 24.07 -48.61 -25.83
N GLN A 59 25.19 -49.26 -25.49
CA GLN A 59 25.65 -49.41 -24.12
C GLN A 59 26.10 -48.06 -23.53
N ALA A 60 26.80 -47.23 -24.31
CA ALA A 60 27.18 -45.87 -23.92
C ALA A 60 25.94 -44.98 -23.70
N ALA A 61 24.95 -45.05 -24.60
CA ALA A 61 23.69 -44.32 -24.46
C ALA A 61 22.90 -44.76 -23.21
N GLN A 62 22.86 -46.07 -22.92
CA GLN A 62 22.24 -46.59 -21.71
C GLN A 62 22.94 -46.11 -20.44
N GLN A 63 24.28 -46.11 -20.40
CA GLN A 63 25.03 -45.59 -19.27
C GLN A 63 24.81 -44.09 -19.07
N ALA A 64 24.78 -43.31 -20.15
CA ALA A 64 24.48 -41.88 -20.09
C ALA A 64 23.07 -41.63 -19.55
N ALA A 65 22.08 -42.40 -20.01
CA ALA A 65 20.70 -42.32 -19.51
C ALA A 65 20.61 -42.67 -18.02
N GLN A 66 21.33 -43.71 -17.57
CA GLN A 66 21.37 -44.08 -16.15
C GLN A 66 22.02 -42.99 -15.29
N ARG A 67 23.11 -42.37 -15.75
CA ARG A 67 23.74 -41.24 -15.05
C ARG A 67 22.80 -40.05 -14.94
N ALA A 68 22.16 -39.65 -16.05
CA ALA A 68 21.18 -38.57 -16.05
C ALA A 68 19.99 -38.86 -15.13
N GLN A 69 19.52 -40.12 -15.07
CA GLN A 69 18.46 -40.53 -14.15
C GLN A 69 18.92 -40.47 -12.68
N GLY A 70 20.17 -40.84 -12.41
CA GLY A 70 20.78 -40.71 -11.09
C GLY A 70 20.89 -39.24 -10.66
N GLU A 71 21.38 -38.37 -11.54
CA GLU A 71 21.46 -36.93 -11.31
C GLU A 71 20.08 -36.33 -11.04
N LEU A 72 19.05 -36.69 -11.82
CA LEU A 72 17.67 -36.22 -11.59
C LEU A 72 17.13 -36.55 -10.19
N ASN A 73 17.67 -37.59 -9.54
CA ASN A 73 17.31 -37.97 -8.18
C ASN A 73 18.12 -37.25 -7.09
N ASP A 74 19.18 -36.51 -7.45
CA ASP A 74 19.93 -35.68 -6.51
C ASP A 74 18.98 -34.69 -5.82
N ALA A 75 19.25 -34.38 -4.55
CA ALA A 75 18.45 -33.44 -3.76
C ALA A 75 18.29 -32.05 -4.42
N LYS A 76 19.20 -31.65 -5.31
CA LYS A 76 19.11 -30.40 -6.10
C LYS A 76 18.05 -30.44 -7.21
N TYR A 77 17.79 -31.59 -7.84
CA TYR A 77 16.88 -31.72 -8.99
C TYR A 77 15.60 -32.48 -8.64
N ARG A 78 15.64 -33.33 -7.63
CA ARG A 78 14.49 -34.05 -7.13
C ARG A 78 13.39 -33.07 -6.73
N ASP A 79 12.17 -33.30 -7.24
CA ASP A 79 10.99 -32.46 -6.99
C ASP A 79 11.21 -30.95 -7.29
N ILE A 80 12.17 -30.60 -8.16
CA ILE A 80 12.49 -29.19 -8.44
C ILE A 80 11.28 -28.41 -8.98
N HIS A 81 10.42 -29.06 -9.78
CA HIS A 81 9.19 -28.46 -10.28
C HIS A 81 8.21 -28.10 -9.16
N LYS A 82 8.09 -28.94 -8.12
CA LYS A 82 7.22 -28.64 -6.96
C LYS A 82 7.78 -27.48 -6.16
N ARG A 83 9.09 -27.47 -5.89
CA ARG A 83 9.76 -26.37 -5.17
C ARG A 83 9.66 -25.06 -5.94
N TYR A 84 9.87 -25.10 -7.26
CA TYR A 84 9.71 -23.95 -8.13
C TYR A 84 8.28 -23.41 -8.08
N ALA A 85 7.27 -24.28 -8.21
CA ALA A 85 5.87 -23.88 -8.12
C ALA A 85 5.54 -23.24 -6.76
N SER A 86 5.98 -23.84 -5.64
CA SER A 86 5.78 -23.27 -4.31
C SER A 86 6.45 -21.90 -4.15
N GLN A 87 7.68 -21.75 -4.64
CA GLN A 87 8.41 -20.49 -4.57
C GLN A 87 7.77 -19.41 -5.46
N GLN A 88 7.28 -19.81 -6.64
CA GLN A 88 6.59 -18.92 -7.56
C GLN A 88 5.28 -18.42 -6.94
N VAL A 89 4.52 -19.28 -6.26
CA VAL A 89 3.34 -18.87 -5.49
C VAL A 89 3.74 -17.89 -4.39
N ALA A 90 4.77 -18.18 -3.59
CA ALA A 90 5.21 -17.29 -2.52
C ALA A 90 5.63 -15.90 -3.03
N VAL A 91 6.39 -15.84 -4.13
CA VAL A 91 6.77 -14.57 -4.78
C VAL A 91 5.53 -13.83 -5.26
N LYS A 92 4.63 -14.50 -5.98
CA LYS A 92 3.43 -13.87 -6.53
C LYS A 92 2.51 -13.35 -5.42
N THR A 93 2.30 -14.13 -4.35
CA THR A 93 1.52 -13.70 -3.19
C THR A 93 2.16 -12.49 -2.50
N THR A 94 3.49 -12.46 -2.37
CA THR A 94 4.20 -11.31 -1.78
C THR A 94 4.09 -10.06 -2.65
N GLU A 95 4.21 -10.19 -3.97
CA GLU A 95 3.99 -9.08 -4.91
C GLU A 95 2.57 -8.51 -4.80
N LEU A 96 1.55 -9.39 -4.68
CA LEU A 96 0.17 -8.97 -4.47
C LEU A 96 0.01 -8.22 -3.14
N ALA A 97 0.58 -8.74 -2.05
CA ALA A 97 0.55 -8.08 -0.76
C ALA A 97 1.23 -6.70 -0.78
N LEU A 98 2.38 -6.57 -1.44
CA LEU A 98 3.05 -5.27 -1.63
C LEU A 98 2.18 -4.29 -2.42
N SER A 99 1.52 -4.76 -3.47
CA SER A 99 0.59 -3.92 -4.25
C SER A 99 -0.60 -3.46 -3.41
N ASP A 100 -1.15 -4.33 -2.57
CA ASP A 100 -2.28 -3.97 -1.71
C ASP A 100 -1.87 -3.00 -0.59
N LEU A 101 -0.69 -3.18 0.01
CA LEU A 101 -0.13 -2.24 0.98
C LEU A 101 0.08 -0.85 0.37
N ASP A 102 0.60 -0.76 -0.86
CA ASP A 102 0.75 0.51 -1.58
C ASP A 102 -0.60 1.19 -1.85
N LYS A 103 -1.63 0.41 -2.24
CA LYS A 103 -3.00 0.94 -2.40
C LYS A 103 -3.54 1.48 -1.08
N TYR A 104 -3.39 0.74 0.03
CA TYR A 104 -3.87 1.19 1.34
C TYR A 104 -3.13 2.44 1.82
N TYR A 105 -1.81 2.51 1.61
CA TYR A 105 -1.01 3.68 1.93
C TYR A 105 -1.51 4.92 1.18
N LYS A 106 -1.70 4.81 -0.13
CA LYS A 106 -2.21 5.91 -0.98
C LYS A 106 -3.64 6.30 -0.63
N ALA A 107 -4.50 5.32 -0.34
CA ALA A 107 -5.88 5.57 0.07
C ALA A 107 -5.95 6.32 1.40
N LEU A 108 -5.14 5.91 2.39
CA LEU A 108 -5.04 6.58 3.68
C LEU A 108 -4.47 7.99 3.54
N GLU A 109 -3.41 8.18 2.75
CA GLU A 109 -2.84 9.50 2.46
C GLU A 109 -3.91 10.43 1.87
N LYS A 110 -4.62 9.98 0.84
CA LYS A 110 -5.69 10.76 0.23
C LYS A 110 -6.81 11.08 1.22
N ALA A 111 -7.22 10.10 2.03
CA ALA A 111 -8.25 10.30 3.05
C ALA A 111 -7.83 11.35 4.09
N LEU A 112 -6.58 11.32 4.54
CA LEU A 112 -6.04 12.30 5.49
C LEU A 112 -5.97 13.71 4.89
N LEU A 113 -5.54 13.85 3.64
CA LEU A 113 -5.50 15.14 2.94
C LEU A 113 -6.91 15.74 2.77
N VAL A 114 -7.87 14.91 2.34
CA VAL A 114 -9.27 15.32 2.19
C VAL A 114 -9.87 15.70 3.54
N PHE A 115 -9.65 14.87 4.57
CA PHE A 115 -10.14 15.13 5.92
C PHE A 115 -9.59 16.45 6.46
N HIS A 116 -8.27 16.67 6.37
CA HIS A 116 -7.64 17.90 6.85
C HIS A 116 -8.15 19.13 6.09
N SER A 117 -8.18 19.08 4.75
CA SER A 117 -8.69 20.18 3.92
C SER A 117 -10.14 20.52 4.23
N SER A 118 -10.99 19.49 4.37
CA SER A 118 -12.40 19.66 4.75
C SER A 118 -12.54 20.29 6.13
N LYS A 119 -11.78 19.80 7.12
CA LYS A 119 -11.85 20.32 8.50
C LYS A 119 -11.34 21.76 8.59
N MET A 120 -10.29 22.11 7.86
CA MET A 120 -9.82 23.49 7.79
C MET A 120 -10.85 24.42 7.14
N ALA A 121 -11.57 23.95 6.13
CA ALA A 121 -12.65 24.72 5.51
C ALA A 121 -13.82 24.94 6.50
N ASP A 122 -14.23 23.89 7.22
CA ASP A 122 -15.29 23.96 8.23
C ASP A 122 -14.92 24.94 9.37
N ILE A 123 -13.72 24.81 9.93
CA ILE A 123 -13.22 25.71 10.99
C ILE A 123 -13.21 27.15 10.49
N ASN A 124 -12.66 27.39 9.30
CA ASN A 124 -12.55 28.75 8.75
C ASN A 124 -13.92 29.38 8.44
N LYS A 125 -14.91 28.56 8.09
CA LYS A 125 -16.29 29.02 7.94
C LYS A 125 -16.84 29.53 9.27
N VAL A 126 -16.71 28.74 10.34
CA VAL A 126 -17.19 29.11 11.68
C VAL A 126 -16.41 30.30 12.24
N VAL A 127 -15.08 30.31 12.11
CA VAL A 127 -14.22 31.43 12.54
C VAL A 127 -14.65 32.73 11.86
N LYS A 128 -14.87 32.71 10.54
CA LYS A 128 -15.29 33.89 9.78
C LYS A 128 -16.64 34.40 10.26
N GLU A 129 -17.61 33.50 10.43
CA GLU A 129 -18.96 33.85 10.89
C GLU A 129 -18.95 34.45 12.30
N LEU A 130 -18.25 33.81 13.24
CA LEU A 130 -18.13 34.30 14.62
C LEU A 130 -17.38 35.63 14.69
N TRP A 131 -16.33 35.82 13.89
CA TRP A 131 -15.61 37.09 13.83
C TRP A 131 -16.51 38.22 13.39
N GLN A 132 -17.24 38.05 12.28
CA GLN A 132 -18.13 39.10 11.75
C GLN A 132 -19.30 39.43 12.68
N LYS A 133 -19.74 38.47 13.50
CA LYS A 133 -20.79 38.70 14.51
C LYS A 133 -20.27 39.42 15.76
N THR A 134 -19.02 39.20 16.11
CA THR A 134 -18.48 39.58 17.44
C THR A 134 -17.58 40.80 17.39
N TYR A 135 -16.69 40.89 16.39
CA TYR A 135 -15.76 42.00 16.26
C TYR A 135 -16.46 43.24 15.70
N ARG A 136 -16.31 44.38 16.38
CA ARG A 136 -16.96 45.64 16.00
C ARG A 136 -16.03 46.64 15.32
N GLY A 137 -14.72 46.36 15.28
CA GLY A 137 -13.76 47.21 14.58
C GLY A 137 -13.95 47.18 13.07
N GLN A 138 -13.67 48.30 12.41
CA GLN A 138 -13.75 48.45 10.95
C GLN A 138 -12.45 48.12 10.22
N ASP A 139 -11.39 47.78 10.96
CA ASP A 139 -10.05 47.53 10.45
C ASP A 139 -9.83 46.10 9.95
N ILE A 140 -10.63 45.13 10.43
CA ILE A 140 -10.49 43.70 10.09
C ILE A 140 -11.85 43.11 9.72
N ASP A 141 -11.99 42.69 8.46
CA ASP A 141 -13.23 42.12 7.94
C ASP A 141 -13.49 40.70 8.48
N TYR A 142 -12.46 39.86 8.46
CA TYR A 142 -12.48 38.51 9.01
C TYR A 142 -11.07 37.96 9.20
N ILE A 143 -10.97 36.88 9.98
CA ILE A 143 -9.73 36.13 10.19
C ILE A 143 -9.85 34.71 9.64
N GLN A 144 -8.73 34.09 9.32
CA GLN A 144 -8.65 32.74 8.80
C GLN A 144 -7.38 32.03 9.30
N ILE A 145 -7.48 30.72 9.52
CA ILE A 145 -6.33 29.84 9.75
C ILE A 145 -5.86 29.30 8.40
N LYS A 146 -4.61 29.58 8.04
CA LYS A 146 -3.93 28.97 6.90
C LYS A 146 -3.11 27.79 7.38
N ALA A 147 -3.12 26.72 6.60
CA ALA A 147 -2.31 25.53 6.82
C ALA A 147 -1.49 25.28 5.56
N ASP A 148 -0.22 25.68 5.59
CA ASP A 148 0.70 25.49 4.48
C ASP A 148 1.49 24.19 4.66
N THR A 149 1.75 23.48 3.57
CA THR A 149 2.56 22.26 3.57
C THR A 149 4.00 22.59 3.22
N GLU A 150 4.95 22.18 4.07
CA GLU A 150 6.38 22.32 3.79
C GLU A 150 6.89 21.13 2.96
N GLY A 151 7.00 21.33 1.63
CA GLY A 151 7.65 20.39 0.72
C GLY A 151 6.84 19.14 0.33
N ALA A 152 7.39 18.37 -0.60
CA ALA A 152 6.69 17.27 -1.28
C ALA A 152 6.79 15.88 -0.59
N GLY A 153 7.38 15.78 0.61
CA GLY A 153 7.75 14.47 1.19
C GLY A 153 7.50 14.27 2.68
N THR A 154 7.30 15.33 3.46
CA THR A 154 6.96 15.25 4.88
C THR A 154 5.76 16.14 5.14
N ARG A 155 4.68 15.56 5.67
CA ARG A 155 3.40 16.26 5.91
C ARG A 155 3.47 17.17 7.15
N SER A 156 4.49 18.02 7.20
CA SER A 156 4.59 19.09 8.18
C SER A 156 3.65 20.21 7.74
N TYR A 157 2.65 20.49 8.55
CA TYR A 157 1.76 21.63 8.35
C TYR A 157 2.26 22.80 9.19
N ASN A 158 2.48 23.92 8.53
CA ASN A 158 2.76 25.18 9.18
C ASN A 158 1.45 25.98 9.24
N TYR A 159 1.04 26.35 10.46
CA TYR A 159 -0.22 27.06 10.68
C TYR A 159 0.05 28.52 11.01
N ARG A 160 -0.66 29.42 10.33
CA ARG A 160 -0.69 30.84 10.68
C ARG A 160 -2.12 31.37 10.69
N VAL A 161 -2.36 32.34 11.55
CA VAL A 161 -3.61 33.10 11.56
C VAL A 161 -3.41 34.37 10.74
N VAL A 162 -4.24 34.54 9.73
CA VAL A 162 -4.27 35.72 8.87
C VAL A 162 -5.54 36.51 9.09
N MET A 163 -5.47 37.81 8.88
CA MET A 163 -6.60 38.73 8.84
C MET A 163 -6.74 39.30 7.44
N TYR A 164 -7.98 39.59 7.06
CA TYR A 164 -8.32 40.28 5.82
C TYR A 164 -8.84 41.68 6.13
N SER A 165 -8.28 42.67 5.43
CA SER A 165 -8.72 44.08 5.48
C SER A 165 -8.86 44.58 4.05
N GLY A 166 -10.10 44.61 3.56
CA GLY A 166 -10.41 44.76 2.14
C GLY A 166 -9.80 43.62 1.32
N SER A 167 -8.90 43.96 0.40
CA SER A 167 -8.19 42.98 -0.44
C SER A 167 -6.86 42.50 0.14
N ALA A 168 -6.41 43.04 1.27
CA ALA A 168 -5.12 42.70 1.85
C ALA A 168 -5.21 41.48 2.78
N GLU A 169 -4.35 40.49 2.56
CA GLU A 169 -4.12 39.38 3.49
C GLU A 169 -2.88 39.69 4.34
N LEU A 170 -3.04 39.71 5.67
CA LEU A 170 -1.95 40.04 6.60
C LEU A 170 -1.86 38.99 7.70
N GLU A 171 -0.66 38.56 8.05
CA GLU A 171 -0.45 37.68 9.20
C GLU A 171 -0.69 38.45 10.51
N MET A 172 -1.56 37.92 11.38
CA MET A 172 -1.90 38.57 12.64
C MET A 172 -0.74 38.63 13.64
N ARG A 173 0.19 37.66 13.57
CA ARG A 173 1.32 37.58 14.50
C ARG A 173 2.14 38.87 14.46
N GLY A 174 2.24 39.53 15.62
CA GLY A 174 2.95 40.80 15.76
C GLY A 174 2.23 42.03 15.19
N ARG A 175 1.00 41.89 14.66
CA ARG A 175 0.24 42.98 14.01
C ARG A 175 -1.12 43.27 14.62
N CYS A 176 -1.56 42.48 15.61
CA CYS A 176 -2.83 42.67 16.30
C CYS A 176 -2.67 43.24 17.73
N SER A 177 -3.70 43.98 18.16
CA SER A 177 -3.82 44.50 19.53
C SER A 177 -4.05 43.39 20.57
N ALA A 178 -3.93 43.70 21.86
CA ALA A 178 -4.18 42.73 22.92
C ALA A 178 -5.64 42.21 22.88
N GLY A 179 -6.63 43.09 22.72
CA GLY A 179 -8.03 42.70 22.61
C GLY A 179 -8.34 41.85 21.38
N GLN A 180 -7.77 42.20 20.21
CA GLN A 180 -7.90 41.41 18.98
C GLN A 180 -7.33 39.99 19.15
N LYS A 181 -6.20 39.84 19.87
CA LYS A 181 -5.61 38.52 20.18
C LYS A 181 -6.54 37.70 21.04
N VAL A 182 -7.07 38.27 22.13
CA VAL A 182 -7.97 37.56 23.04
C VAL A 182 -9.23 37.11 22.29
N LEU A 183 -9.85 38.01 21.53
CA LEU A 183 -11.05 37.70 20.76
C LEU A 183 -10.79 36.62 19.70
N ALA A 184 -9.69 36.72 18.93
CA ALA A 184 -9.32 35.73 17.93
C ALA A 184 -9.10 34.35 18.58
N CYS A 185 -8.38 34.29 19.70
CA CYS A 185 -8.15 33.05 20.44
C CYS A 185 -9.46 32.40 20.91
N LEU A 186 -10.40 33.19 21.44
CA LEU A 186 -11.71 32.69 21.88
C LEU A 186 -12.52 32.14 20.71
N ILE A 187 -12.62 32.90 19.62
CA ILE A 187 -13.35 32.49 18.41
C ILE A 187 -12.76 31.22 17.81
N ILE A 188 -11.43 31.10 17.73
CA ILE A 188 -10.78 29.90 17.21
C ILE A 188 -11.08 28.70 18.11
N ARG A 189 -11.04 28.86 19.44
CA ARG A 189 -11.40 27.78 20.38
C ARG A 189 -12.84 27.33 20.21
N LEU A 190 -13.77 28.28 20.04
CA LEU A 190 -15.19 27.99 19.77
C LEU A 190 -15.36 27.20 18.46
N ALA A 191 -14.71 27.65 17.38
CA ALA A 191 -14.77 26.99 16.08
C ALA A 191 -14.17 25.57 16.08
N LEU A 192 -13.07 25.38 16.82
CA LEU A 192 -12.47 24.05 17.01
C LEU A 192 -13.40 23.13 17.79
N ALA A 193 -13.99 23.61 18.89
CA ALA A 193 -14.96 22.84 19.67
C ALA A 193 -16.18 22.46 18.82
N GLU A 194 -16.66 23.37 17.97
CA GLU A 194 -17.76 23.10 17.04
C GLU A 194 -17.42 22.07 15.97
N THR A 195 -16.21 22.13 15.41
CA THR A 195 -15.85 21.27 14.29
C THR A 195 -15.42 19.86 14.72
N PHE A 196 -14.83 19.72 15.91
CA PHE A 196 -14.26 18.46 16.41
C PHE A 196 -15.06 17.79 17.54
N CYS A 197 -15.77 18.55 18.37
CA CYS A 197 -16.39 18.02 19.59
C CYS A 197 -17.91 17.81 19.42
N LEU A 198 -18.31 17.06 18.40
CA LEU A 198 -19.74 16.77 18.12
C LEU A 198 -20.45 16.05 19.28
N ASN A 199 -19.73 15.25 20.07
CA ASN A 199 -20.30 14.39 21.12
C ASN A 199 -19.89 14.79 22.55
N CYS A 200 -19.09 15.85 22.72
CA CYS A 200 -18.64 16.33 24.02
C CYS A 200 -18.59 17.87 24.00
N GLY A 201 -19.73 18.50 24.25
CA GLY A 201 -19.90 19.94 24.14
C GLY A 201 -19.52 20.69 25.41
N ILE A 202 -18.54 20.24 26.20
CA ILE A 202 -18.10 20.98 27.40
C ILE A 202 -17.08 22.04 26.97
N LEU A 203 -17.39 23.30 27.23
CA LEU A 203 -16.49 24.43 27.03
C LEU A 203 -16.39 25.25 28.31
N ALA A 204 -15.15 25.50 28.76
CA ALA A 204 -14.88 26.39 29.88
C ALA A 204 -14.12 27.63 29.41
N LEU A 205 -14.64 28.81 29.76
CA LEU A 205 -14.06 30.12 29.47
C LEU A 205 -13.74 30.82 30.80
N ASP A 206 -12.45 31.01 31.06
CA ASP A 206 -11.96 31.71 32.24
C ASP A 206 -11.57 33.14 31.87
N GLU A 207 -12.25 34.12 32.47
CA GLU A 207 -12.12 35.56 32.23
C GLU A 207 -12.06 35.95 30.74
N PRO A 208 -13.10 35.62 29.95
CA PRO A 208 -13.09 35.81 28.50
C PRO A 208 -13.09 37.29 28.07
N THR A 209 -13.40 38.22 28.97
CA THR A 209 -13.42 39.66 28.70
C THR A 209 -12.08 40.35 28.96
N THR A 210 -11.04 39.61 29.34
CA THR A 210 -9.71 40.16 29.61
C THR A 210 -9.19 40.98 28.41
N ASN A 211 -8.83 42.24 28.62
CA ASN A 211 -8.38 43.18 27.58
C ASN A 211 -9.41 43.49 26.46
N LEU A 212 -10.69 43.20 26.66
CA LEU A 212 -11.77 43.65 25.78
C LEU A 212 -12.40 44.94 26.31
N ASP A 213 -12.82 45.82 25.41
CA ASP A 213 -13.66 46.96 25.76
C ASP A 213 -15.12 46.51 25.96
N ALA A 214 -15.95 47.42 26.50
CA ALA A 214 -17.35 47.12 26.81
C ALA A 214 -18.16 46.68 25.58
N GLU A 215 -17.83 47.20 24.39
CA GLU A 215 -18.56 46.90 23.16
C GLU A 215 -18.26 45.49 22.63
N ASN A 216 -16.98 45.11 22.62
CA ASN A 216 -16.54 43.76 22.23
C ASN A 216 -16.95 42.73 23.29
N SER A 217 -16.88 43.06 24.59
CA SER A 217 -17.41 42.20 25.66
C SER A 217 -18.90 41.94 25.51
N ALA A 218 -19.70 42.98 25.23
CA ALA A 218 -21.14 42.81 24.99
C ALA A 218 -21.43 42.01 23.71
N SER A 219 -20.63 42.21 22.65
CA SER A 219 -20.77 41.45 21.41
C SER A 219 -20.40 39.97 21.60
N LEU A 220 -19.39 39.68 22.42
CA LEU A 220 -19.01 38.32 22.78
C LEU A 220 -20.11 37.63 23.59
N ALA A 221 -20.73 38.33 24.54
CA ALA A 221 -21.86 37.78 25.30
C ALA A 221 -23.02 37.38 24.37
N ARG A 222 -23.37 38.24 23.39
CA ARG A 222 -24.41 37.94 22.39
C ARG A 222 -24.03 36.74 21.50
N ALA A 223 -22.77 36.63 21.09
CA ALA A 223 -22.28 35.52 20.29
C ALA A 223 -22.35 34.19 21.05
N LEU A 224 -21.95 34.18 22.34
CA LEU A 224 -22.08 33.02 23.21
C LEU A 224 -23.54 32.64 23.44
N LYS A 225 -24.42 33.63 23.63
CA LYS A 225 -25.86 33.39 23.76
C LYS A 225 -26.44 32.70 22.52
N SER A 226 -26.12 33.21 21.32
CA SER A 226 -26.54 32.60 20.05
C SER A 226 -25.99 31.17 19.88
N LEU A 227 -24.75 30.92 20.31
CA LEU A 227 -24.18 29.57 20.33
C LEU A 227 -24.96 28.63 21.26
N MET A 228 -25.25 29.07 22.48
CA MET A 228 -26.05 28.29 23.43
C MET A 228 -27.45 28.01 22.89
N GLU A 229 -28.13 28.99 22.29
CA GLU A 229 -29.44 28.82 21.65
C GLU A 229 -29.42 27.80 20.51
N SER A 230 -28.44 27.91 19.61
CA SER A 230 -28.27 26.95 18.49
C SER A 230 -28.03 25.51 18.96
N ARG A 231 -27.56 25.34 20.21
CA ARG A 231 -27.25 24.05 20.82
C ARG A 231 -28.22 23.66 21.93
N ALA A 232 -29.25 24.47 22.20
CA ALA A 232 -30.24 24.19 23.25
C ALA A 232 -30.99 22.87 23.00
N GLY A 233 -31.11 22.45 21.74
CA GLY A 233 -31.68 21.15 21.35
C GLY A 233 -30.70 19.96 21.37
N GLN A 234 -29.42 20.17 21.71
CA GLN A 234 -28.41 19.11 21.81
C GLN A 234 -28.23 18.72 23.28
N GLU A 235 -28.41 17.43 23.61
CA GLU A 235 -28.34 16.95 25.00
C GLU A 235 -26.96 17.09 25.66
N ASN A 236 -25.90 17.33 24.89
CA ASN A 236 -24.50 17.20 25.34
C ASN A 236 -23.68 18.50 25.30
N PHE A 237 -24.30 19.68 25.36
CA PHE A 237 -23.58 20.97 25.41
C PHE A 237 -23.62 21.60 26.81
N GLN A 238 -22.44 21.96 27.33
CA GLN A 238 -22.28 22.63 28.61
C GLN A 238 -21.25 23.76 28.48
N LEU A 239 -21.66 24.99 28.77
CA LEU A 239 -20.78 26.15 28.80
C LEU A 239 -20.56 26.58 30.25
N ILE A 240 -19.29 26.65 30.67
CA ILE A 240 -18.86 27.18 31.97
C ILE A 240 -18.15 28.49 31.72
N VAL A 241 -18.63 29.57 32.33
CA VAL A 241 -18.00 30.90 32.24
C VAL A 241 -17.63 31.36 33.63
N ILE A 242 -16.36 31.73 33.80
CA ILE A 242 -15.84 32.34 35.02
C ILE A 242 -15.52 33.78 34.68
N THR A 243 -16.11 34.72 35.42
CA THR A 243 -15.80 36.13 35.24
C THR A 243 -16.00 36.95 36.52
N HIS A 244 -15.23 38.02 36.65
CA HIS A 244 -15.48 39.12 37.60
C HIS A 244 -16.16 40.34 36.95
N ASP A 245 -16.42 40.31 35.63
CA ASP A 245 -17.17 41.34 34.93
C ASP A 245 -18.67 41.13 35.14
N GLU A 246 -19.26 41.89 36.07
CA GLU A 246 -20.68 41.78 36.41
C GLU A 246 -21.60 42.14 35.24
N ALA A 247 -21.20 43.05 34.35
CA ALA A 247 -21.99 43.42 33.20
C ALA A 247 -22.03 42.28 32.18
N PHE A 248 -20.88 41.64 31.92
CA PHE A 248 -20.80 40.45 31.07
C PHE A 248 -21.57 39.26 31.66
N ALA A 249 -21.42 39.00 32.96
CA ALA A 249 -22.15 37.95 33.67
C ALA A 249 -23.66 38.14 33.56
N THR A 250 -24.14 39.39 33.68
CA THR A 250 -25.56 39.71 33.52
C THR A 250 -26.05 39.49 32.09
N LEU A 251 -25.24 39.83 31.08
CA LEU A 251 -25.62 39.66 29.67
C LEU A 251 -25.73 38.20 29.25
N ILE A 252 -24.88 37.32 29.78
CA ILE A 252 -24.91 35.88 29.46
C ILE A 252 -25.86 35.10 30.38
N GLY A 253 -25.96 35.50 31.65
CA GLY A 253 -26.82 34.91 32.68
C GLY A 253 -28.27 35.36 32.59
N SER A 254 -28.87 35.24 31.41
CA SER A 254 -30.32 35.45 31.23
C SER A 254 -31.11 34.16 31.46
N ARG A 255 -32.33 34.28 32.00
CA ARG A 255 -33.23 33.13 32.27
C ARG A 255 -33.53 32.24 31.07
N GLU A 256 -33.35 32.77 29.86
CA GLU A 256 -33.57 32.03 28.62
C GLU A 256 -32.54 30.90 28.42
N VAL A 257 -31.37 30.99 29.05
CA VAL A 257 -30.20 30.16 28.67
C VAL A 257 -29.44 29.58 29.86
N ALA A 258 -29.68 30.06 31.08
CA ALA A 258 -29.10 29.54 32.30
C ALA A 258 -30.19 29.36 33.36
N ASP A 259 -30.06 28.32 34.20
CA ASP A 259 -30.96 28.09 35.34
C ASP A 259 -30.51 28.83 36.60
N SER A 260 -29.20 29.02 36.78
CA SER A 260 -28.62 29.65 37.97
C SER A 260 -27.25 30.26 37.68
N LEU A 261 -26.98 31.41 38.27
CA LEU A 261 -25.63 31.99 38.35
C LEU A 261 -25.02 31.62 39.71
N TRP A 262 -23.71 31.40 39.76
CA TRP A 262 -23.01 31.11 41.01
C TRP A 262 -22.01 32.21 41.33
N ARG A 263 -22.17 32.84 42.48
CA ARG A 263 -21.23 33.84 42.99
C ARG A 263 -20.25 33.18 43.95
N VAL A 264 -18.96 33.35 43.69
CA VAL A 264 -17.87 32.83 44.52
C VAL A 264 -17.22 34.00 45.26
N THR A 265 -17.24 33.97 46.59
CA THR A 265 -16.65 35.01 47.46
C THR A 265 -15.77 34.38 48.54
N LYS A 266 -14.95 35.19 49.22
CA LYS A 266 -14.24 34.78 50.43
C LYS A 266 -14.95 35.34 51.65
N ASP A 267 -15.17 34.51 52.65
CA ASP A 267 -15.60 34.95 53.98
C ASP A 267 -14.53 35.91 54.55
N PRO A 268 -14.89 37.17 54.88
CA PRO A 268 -13.94 38.13 55.44
C PRO A 268 -13.29 37.66 56.75
N ALA A 269 -14.01 36.88 57.57
CA ALA A 269 -13.55 36.44 58.88
C ALA A 269 -12.73 35.14 58.82
N THR A 270 -13.19 34.15 58.05
CA THR A 270 -12.56 32.82 58.02
C THR A 270 -11.64 32.60 56.82
N GLN A 271 -11.67 33.50 55.81
CA GLN A 271 -11.00 33.34 54.51
C GLN A 271 -11.44 32.09 53.73
N HIS A 272 -12.49 31.39 54.18
CA HIS A 272 -13.06 30.25 53.47
C HIS A 272 -13.87 30.70 52.25
N THR A 273 -13.86 29.88 51.20
CA THR A 273 -14.64 30.12 49.98
C THR A 273 -16.13 29.90 50.25
N LEU A 274 -16.94 30.89 49.91
CA LEU A 274 -18.39 30.84 49.92
C LEU A 274 -18.89 30.80 48.48
N VAL A 275 -19.70 29.78 48.16
CA VAL A 275 -20.35 29.63 46.85
C VAL A 275 -21.85 29.75 47.07
N THR A 276 -22.46 30.78 46.48
CA THR A 276 -23.87 31.10 46.68
C THR A 276 -24.58 31.24 45.33
N PRO A 277 -25.78 30.64 45.16
CA PRO A 277 -26.56 30.87 43.96
C PRO A 277 -27.06 32.32 43.92
N GLU A 278 -26.99 32.94 42.76
CA GLU A 278 -27.46 34.29 42.49
C GLU A 278 -28.66 34.23 41.53
N ALA A 279 -29.70 35.00 41.84
CA ALA A 279 -30.90 35.05 41.02
C ALA A 279 -30.61 35.73 39.68
N LEU A 280 -31.05 35.11 38.59
CA LEU A 280 -30.98 35.69 37.26
C LEU A 280 -31.96 36.86 37.16
N ARG A 281 -31.52 37.97 36.55
CA ARG A 281 -32.38 39.12 36.28
C ARG A 281 -33.29 38.82 35.07
N ASP A 282 -34.51 39.35 35.11
CA ASP A 282 -35.50 39.24 34.02
C ASP A 282 -35.07 40.01 32.77
#